data_AF-N1WEZ6-F1
#
_entry.id   AF-N1WEZ6-F1
#
_cell.length_a   1.000
_cell.length_b   1.000
_cell.length_c   1.000
_cell.angle_alpha   90.00
_cell.angle_beta   90.00
_cell.angle_gamma   90.00
#
_symmetry.space_group_name_H-M   'P 1'
#
loop_
_entity.id
_entity.type
_entity.pdbx_description
1 polymer ?
#
loop_
_entity_poly.entity_id
_entity_poly.type
_entity_poly.pdbx_seq_one_letter_code
_entity_poly.pdbx_strand_id
1 'polypeptide(L)' 'MYPIMKSLSFQIPDQIDLNEYDFKMAMAVKLYETGKISIGQAADIVNLSKSSLIDVMKNYGSSILFAYSADDLKTDLENA' A
#
# COMPACT_ATOMS: atom_id res chain seq x y z
N MET A 1 -10.30 -19.14 -18.78
CA MET A 1 -10.11 -19.28 -17.32
C MET A 1 -10.39 -17.92 -16.71
N TYR A 2 -11.41 -17.77 -15.87
CA TYR A 2 -11.66 -16.50 -15.17
C TYR A 2 -10.53 -16.27 -14.15
N PRO A 3 -10.01 -15.05 -13.98
CA PRO A 3 -9.04 -14.76 -12.93
C PRO A 3 -9.67 -15.04 -11.57
N ILE A 4 -8.98 -15.81 -10.72
CA ILE A 4 -9.44 -16.07 -9.35
C ILE A 4 -9.16 -14.80 -8.54
N MET A 5 -10.17 -13.93 -8.45
CA MET A 5 -10.12 -12.76 -7.57
C MET A 5 -10.45 -13.16 -6.14
N LYS A 6 -9.73 -12.59 -5.17
CA LYS A 6 -9.99 -12.75 -3.74
C LYS A 6 -10.14 -11.35 -3.13
N SER A 7 -11.15 -11.16 -2.30
CA SER A 7 -11.37 -9.93 -1.55
C SER A 7 -11.02 -10.15 -0.08
N LEU A 8 -10.31 -9.20 0.52
CA LEU A 8 -10.05 -9.14 1.96
C LEU A 8 -10.82 -7.95 2.55
N SER A 9 -11.39 -8.13 3.74
CA SER A 9 -12.04 -7.05 4.48
C SER A 9 -11.57 -7.10 5.93
N PHE A 10 -11.28 -5.94 6.50
CA PHE A 10 -10.82 -5.76 7.86
C PHE A 10 -11.39 -4.44 8.41
N GLN A 11 -11.58 -4.38 9.72
CA GLN A 11 -12.05 -3.18 10.41
C GLN A 11 -10.84 -2.31 10.74
N ILE A 12 -10.93 -1.01 10.44
CA ILE A 12 -9.91 -0.01 10.73
C ILE A 12 -10.52 1.02 11.69
N PRO A 13 -9.77 1.59 12.65
CA PRO A 13 -10.25 2.70 13.46
C PRO A 13 -10.72 3.87 12.58
N ASP A 14 -11.86 4.46 12.92
CA ASP A 14 -12.47 5.58 12.18
C ASP A 14 -11.66 6.87 12.24
N GLN A 15 -10.75 6.98 13.19
CA GLN A 15 -9.83 8.10 13.39
C GLN A 15 -8.70 8.15 12.34
N ILE A 16 -8.46 7.06 11.61
CA ILE A 16 -7.39 7.00 10.60
C ILE A 16 -7.92 7.64 9.32
N ASP A 17 -7.27 8.73 8.88
CA ASP A 17 -7.49 9.30 7.55
C ASP A 17 -6.83 8.40 6.49
N LEU A 18 -7.54 7.34 6.11
CA LEU A 18 -7.07 6.34 5.17
C LEU A 18 -7.65 6.57 3.77
N ASN A 19 -6.79 6.92 2.83
CA ASN A 19 -7.15 6.90 1.41
C ASN A 19 -7.08 5.46 0.87
N GLU A 20 -8.20 4.95 0.35
CA GLU A 20 -8.31 3.60 -0.20
C GLU A 20 -7.33 3.34 -1.36
N TYR A 21 -7.08 4.34 -2.21
CA TYR A 21 -6.15 4.21 -3.34
C TYR A 21 -4.70 4.06 -2.86
N ASP A 22 -4.29 4.89 -1.89
CA ASP A 22 -2.94 4.84 -1.34
C ASP A 22 -2.70 3.52 -0.59
N PHE A 23 -3.72 3.03 0.12
CA PHE A 23 -3.67 1.72 0.75
C PHE A 23 -3.53 0.58 -0.28
N LYS A 24 -4.33 0.60 -1.35
CA LYS A 24 -4.22 -0.37 -2.46
C LYS A 24 -2.85 -0.34 -3.09
N MET A 25 -2.28 0.86 -3.28
CA MET A 25 -0.92 1.05 -3.80
C MET A 25 0.12 0.42 -2.89
N ALA A 26 0.08 0.73 -1.59
CA ALA A 26 1.00 0.18 -0.61
C ALA A 26 0.97 -1.36 -0.61
N MET A 27 -0.24 -1.95 -0.64
CA MET A 27 -0.42 -3.40 -0.65
C MET A 27 0.04 -4.03 -1.96
N ALA A 28 -0.29 -3.44 -3.12
CA ALA A 28 0.13 -3.94 -4.42
C ALA A 28 1.67 -3.99 -4.53
N VAL A 29 2.34 -2.89 -4.13
CA VAL A 29 3.80 -2.82 -4.09
C VAL A 29 4.36 -3.86 -3.12
N LYS A 30 3.83 -3.96 -1.90
CA LYS A 30 4.35 -4.90 -0.90
C LYS A 30 4.21 -6.36 -1.32
N LEU A 31 3.09 -6.72 -1.95
CA LEU A 31 2.85 -8.07 -2.46
C LEU A 31 3.79 -8.41 -3.62
N TYR A 32 4.13 -7.43 -4.46
CA TYR A 32 5.12 -7.58 -5.51
C TYR A 32 6.54 -7.74 -4.94
N GLU A 33 6.94 -6.88 -4.01
CA GLU A 33 8.26 -6.94 -3.33
C GLU A 33 8.49 -8.29 -2.62
N THR A 34 7.43 -8.85 -2.04
CA THR A 34 7.48 -10.15 -1.35
C THR A 34 7.31 -11.35 -2.30
N GLY A 35 7.23 -11.10 -3.61
CA GLY A 35 7.12 -12.13 -4.65
C GLY A 35 5.79 -12.89 -4.66
N LYS A 36 4.75 -12.38 -3.98
CA LYS A 36 3.43 -13.03 -3.90
C LYS A 36 2.60 -12.83 -5.16
N ILE A 37 2.82 -11.72 -5.86
CA ILE A 37 2.17 -11.40 -7.13
C ILE A 37 3.21 -10.89 -8.13
N SER A 38 2.91 -11.03 -9.42
CA SER A 38 3.70 -10.41 -10.48
C SER A 38 3.46 -8.91 -10.55
N ILE A 39 4.39 -8.18 -11.18
CA ILE A 39 4.23 -6.74 -11.40
C ILE A 39 2.99 -6.38 -12.25
N GLY A 40 2.55 -7.28 -13.13
CA GLY A 40 1.30 -7.10 -13.88
C GLY A 40 0.09 -7.14 -12.98
N GLN A 41 0.01 -8.15 -12.11
CA GLN A 41 -1.07 -8.27 -11.14
C GLN A 41 -1.07 -7.11 -10.13
N ALA A 42 0.10 -6.62 -9.72
CA ALA A 42 0.20 -5.43 -8.88
C ALA A 42 -0.37 -4.20 -9.58
N ALA A 43 -0.04 -4.00 -10.87
CA ALA A 43 -0.52 -2.89 -11.66
C ALA A 43 -2.04 -2.95 -11.87
N ASP A 44 -2.58 -4.16 -12.08
CA ASP A 44 -4.03 -4.40 -12.22
C ASP A 44 -4.79 -4.02 -10.93
N ILE A 45 -4.24 -4.29 -9.74
CA ILE A 45 -4.86 -3.95 -8.43
C ILE A 45 -5.10 -2.43 -8.29
N VAL A 46 -4.18 -1.62 -8.80
CA VAL A 46 -4.21 -0.14 -8.71
C VAL A 46 -4.65 0.53 -10.01
N ASN A 47 -5.12 -0.24 -10.99
CA ASN A 47 -5.54 0.23 -12.31
C ASN A 47 -4.47 1.09 -13.02
N LEU A 48 -3.21 0.65 -12.97
CA LEU A 48 -2.08 1.26 -13.66
C LEU A 48 -1.52 0.35 -14.73
N SER A 49 -0.77 0.94 -15.67
CA SER A 49 0.12 0.17 -16.53
C SER A 49 1.34 -0.32 -15.75
N LYS A 50 1.99 -1.41 -16.20
CA LYS A 50 3.23 -1.91 -15.58
C LYS A 50 4.32 -0.83 -15.51
N SER A 51 4.49 -0.04 -16.58
CA SER A 51 5.48 1.05 -16.61
C SER A 51 5.11 2.17 -15.64
N SER A 52 3.83 2.56 -15.58
CA SER A 52 3.36 3.56 -14.61
C SER A 52 3.60 3.11 -13.17
N LEU A 53 3.35 1.83 -12.86
CA LEU A 53 3.64 1.29 -11.53
C LEU A 53 5.15 1.31 -11.23
N ILE A 54 6.00 0.94 -12.19
CA ILE A 54 7.45 1.02 -12.04
C ILE A 54 7.90 2.45 -11.76
N ASP A 55 7.36 3.43 -12.48
CA ASP A 55 7.74 4.82 -12.32
C ASP A 55 7.26 5.40 -10.99
N VAL A 56 6.07 5.01 -10.54
CA VAL A 56 5.60 5.22 -9.17
C VAL A 56 6.58 4.59 -8.19
N MET A 57 6.89 3.30 -8.28
CA MET A 57 7.81 2.64 -7.35
C MET A 57 9.19 3.30 -7.25
N LYS A 58 9.77 3.77 -8.37
CA LYS A 58 11.03 4.52 -8.37
C LYS A 58 10.94 5.82 -7.58
N ASN A 59 9.81 6.52 -7.66
CA ASN A 59 9.59 7.79 -6.98
C ASN A 59 9.09 7.62 -5.53
N TYR A 60 8.56 6.44 -5.19
CA TYR A 60 7.83 6.19 -3.94
C TYR A 60 8.63 5.39 -2.89
N GLY A 61 9.87 4.97 -3.18
CA GLY A 61 10.71 4.08 -2.36
C GLY A 61 11.07 4.50 -0.93
N SER A 62 10.48 5.57 -0.37
CA SER A 62 10.71 5.98 1.03
C SER A 62 9.49 6.53 1.78
N SER A 63 8.43 7.02 1.11
CA SER A 63 7.43 7.86 1.79
C SER A 63 6.16 7.15 2.27
N ILE A 64 5.73 6.03 1.65
CA ILE A 64 4.46 5.38 2.06
C ILE A 64 4.62 4.51 3.32
N LEU A 65 5.84 4.08 3.67
CA LEU A 65 6.08 3.25 4.86
C LEU A 65 6.17 4.05 6.17
N PHE A 66 6.26 5.39 6.08
CA PHE A 66 6.39 6.26 7.24
C PHE A 66 5.42 7.43 7.14
N ALA A 67 4.12 7.13 7.10
CA ALA A 67 3.11 8.07 7.56
C ALA A 67 3.04 8.12 9.10
N TYR A 68 4.17 7.92 9.79
CA TYR A 68 4.29 8.41 11.16
C TYR A 68 4.37 9.93 11.01
N SER A 69 3.26 10.60 11.30
CA SER A 69 3.32 12.02 11.58
C SER A 69 4.30 12.22 12.76
N ALA A 70 4.94 13.38 12.85
CA ALA A 70 5.77 13.69 14.02
C ALA A 70 5.00 13.54 15.35
N ASP A 71 3.67 13.61 15.30
CA ASP A 71 2.77 13.44 16.44
C ASP A 71 2.61 11.95 16.85
N ASP A 72 2.69 11.01 15.91
CA ASP A 72 2.63 9.57 16.21
C ASP A 72 3.88 9.12 16.98
N LEU A 73 5.06 9.65 16.63
CA LEU A 73 6.31 9.41 17.36
C LEU A 73 6.25 9.93 18.79
N LYS A 74 5.58 11.06 19.01
CA LYS A 74 5.45 11.67 20.34
C LYS A 74 4.52 10.84 21.25
N THR A 75 3.44 10.30 20.68
CA THR A 75 2.48 9.46 21.41
C THR A 75 3.10 8.13 21.85
N ASP A 76 3.97 7.53 21.04
CA ASP A 76 4.70 6.30 21.41
C ASP A 76 5.77 6.56 22.48
N LEU A 77 6.39 7.74 22.50
CA LEU A 77 7.37 8.15 23.53
C LEU A 77 6.73 8.45 24.90
N GLU A 78 5.50 8.96 24.92
CA GLU A 78 4.79 9.30 26.17
C GLU A 78 4.19 8.05 26.86
N ASN A 79 4.05 6.93 26.15
CA ASN A 79 3.47 5.68 26.66
C ASN A 79 4.49 4.56 26.94
N ALA A 80 5.80 4.85 26.90
CA ALA A 80 6.90 3.91 27.14
C ALA A 80 7.46 3.95 28.57
#